data_AF-A0AA41Z3C4-F1
#
_entry.id   AF-A0AA41Z3C4-F1
#
_cell.length_a   1.000
_cell.length_b   1.000
_cell.length_c   1.000
_cell.angle_alpha   90.00
_cell.angle_beta   90.00
_cell.angle_gamma   90.00
#
_symmetry.space_group_name_H-M   'P 1'
#
loop_
_entity.id
_entity.type
_entity.pdbx_description
1 polymer ?
#
loop_
_entity_poly.entity_id
_entity_poly.type
_entity_poly.pdbx_seq_one_letter_code
_entity_poly.pdbx_strand_id
1 'polypeptide(L)'
;MTPIQINALVRNIGRDPEAWRPRAIVRLKGRDFGRQHDFHVFSYRNMAVLEGWSPRMKAALLDTAYTHGVIVKAILSPARHKEVNLARQELMARLRASFGFSIGKIGALLKRDRKTVIHGIRRHLEHASKGGHP
;
A
#
# COMPACT_ATOMS: atom_id res chain seq x y z
N MET A 1 18.60 24.27 8.41
CA MET A 1 19.27 22.99 8.10
C MET A 1 19.80 23.08 6.68
N THR A 2 21.11 22.95 6.50
CA THR A 2 21.70 22.95 5.15
C THR A 2 21.44 21.61 4.45
N PRO A 3 21.44 21.54 3.11
CA PRO A 3 21.12 20.32 2.35
C PRO A 3 21.97 19.10 2.74
N ILE A 4 23.19 19.34 3.24
CA ILE A 4 24.14 18.31 3.70
C ILE A 4 23.64 17.61 4.97
N GLN A 5 22.94 18.31 5.86
CA GLN A 5 22.47 17.78 7.15
C GLN A 5 21.29 16.78 6.98
N ILE A 6 20.51 16.92 5.90
CA ILE A 6 19.41 16.01 5.59
C ILE A 6 19.94 14.66 5.10
N ASN A 7 21.02 14.67 4.31
CA ASN A 7 21.63 13.44 3.77
C ASN A 7 22.31 12.60 4.88
N ALA A 8 22.87 13.25 5.91
CA ALA A 8 23.47 12.57 7.05
C ALA A 8 22.43 11.85 7.93
N LEU A 9 21.22 12.44 8.09
CA LEU A 9 20.15 11.85 8.89
C LEU A 9 19.59 10.57 8.25
N VAL A 10 19.49 10.54 6.92
CA VAL A 10 18.90 9.41 6.17
C VAL A 10 19.82 8.18 6.16
N ARG A 11 21.14 8.37 6.28
CA ARG A 11 22.12 7.25 6.22
C ARG A 11 22.26 6.46 7.53
N ASN A 12 21.83 6.99 8.68
CA ASN A 12 22.11 6.37 10.00
C ASN A 12 20.90 5.81 10.76
N ILE A 13 19.69 5.81 10.19
CA ILE A 13 18.48 5.26 10.85
C ILE A 13 18.54 3.72 11.05
N GLY A 14 19.58 3.05 10.53
CA GLY A 14 19.79 1.61 10.68
C GLY A 14 20.71 1.15 11.82
N ARG A 15 21.23 2.04 12.69
CA ARG A 15 22.30 1.67 13.64
C ARG A 15 22.08 2.06 15.11
N ASP A 16 20.89 2.52 15.48
CA ASP A 16 20.57 2.84 16.87
C ASP A 16 19.61 1.81 17.46
N PRO A 17 20.05 0.96 18.42
CA PRO A 17 19.18 -0.02 19.08
C PRO A 17 18.07 0.63 19.94
N GLU A 18 18.24 1.90 20.35
CA GLU A 18 17.25 2.62 21.17
C GLU A 18 16.19 3.37 20.34
N ALA A 19 16.33 3.42 19.02
CA ALA A 19 15.37 4.09 18.13
C ALA A 19 14.02 3.36 18.00
N TRP A 20 13.81 2.26 18.71
CA TRP A 20 12.51 1.60 18.83
C TRP A 20 11.60 2.32 19.84
N ARG A 21 11.31 3.59 19.56
CA ARG A 21 10.18 4.31 20.17
C ARG A 21 9.28 4.85 19.05
N PRO A 22 8.00 4.45 18.98
CA PRO A 22 7.09 4.87 17.93
C PRO A 22 6.59 6.30 18.21
N ARG A 23 7.47 7.30 18.18
CA ARG A 23 7.10 8.74 18.29
C ARG A 23 8.08 9.63 17.54
N ALA A 24 8.11 9.52 16.22
CA ALA A 24 8.66 10.57 15.36
C ALA A 24 7.88 10.60 14.05
N ILE A 25 6.72 11.25 14.10
CA ILE A 25 5.93 11.59 12.92
C ILE A 25 6.69 12.70 12.18
N VAL A 26 7.50 12.34 11.19
CA VAL A 26 8.13 13.31 10.30
C VAL A 26 7.06 13.81 9.34
N ARG A 27 6.59 15.05 9.55
CA ARG A 27 5.76 15.81 8.60
C ARG A 27 6.56 16.02 7.31
N LEU A 28 6.33 15.19 6.31
CA LEU A 28 6.82 15.44 4.95
C LEU A 28 5.88 16.47 4.29
N LYS A 29 6.33 17.72 4.17
CA LYS A 29 5.70 18.71 3.29
C LYS A 29 6.06 18.38 1.84
N GLY A 30 5.04 18.37 0.99
CA GLY A 30 5.02 17.74 -0.33
C GLY A 30 5.93 18.33 -1.40
N ARG A 31 6.13 17.51 -2.44
CA ARG A 31 5.95 17.83 -3.86
C ARG A 31 5.63 16.50 -4.59
N ASP A 32 4.64 16.55 -5.50
CA ASP A 32 4.34 15.56 -6.56
C ASP A 32 3.31 14.42 -6.36
N PHE A 33 2.36 14.47 -5.42
CA PHE A 33 1.25 13.49 -5.41
C PHE A 33 -0.17 14.03 -5.16
N GLY A 34 -0.46 15.30 -5.47
CA GLY A 34 -1.83 15.81 -5.72
C GLY A 34 -2.91 15.68 -4.63
N ARG A 35 -2.66 15.00 -3.50
CA ARG A 35 -3.56 14.84 -2.37
C ARG A 35 -2.74 14.78 -1.07
N GLN A 36 -3.11 15.58 -0.08
CA GLN A 36 -2.54 15.50 1.28
C GLN A 36 -3.02 14.20 1.91
N HIS A 37 -2.09 13.30 2.27
CA HIS A 37 -2.41 12.09 3.03
C HIS A 37 -1.90 12.25 4.46
N ASP A 38 -2.83 12.38 5.40
CA ASP A 38 -2.53 12.30 6.83
C ASP A 38 -2.26 10.83 7.21
N PHE A 39 -1.02 10.58 7.61
CA PHE A 39 -0.45 9.37 8.23
C PHE A 39 -0.20 8.12 7.34
N HIS A 40 1.08 7.86 7.01
CA HIS A 40 1.96 6.88 7.68
C HIS A 40 3.21 6.59 6.84
N VAL A 41 4.36 6.71 7.52
CA VAL A 41 5.73 6.27 7.19
C VAL A 41 5.85 5.33 5.98
N PHE A 42 6.12 5.92 4.81
CA PHE A 42 6.81 5.23 3.72
C PHE A 42 8.26 5.04 4.12
N SER A 43 8.61 3.90 4.73
CA SER A 43 10.02 3.52 4.65
C SER A 43 10.30 3.18 3.18
N TYR A 44 11.20 3.93 2.54
CA TYR A 44 11.61 3.70 1.15
C TYR A 44 12.12 2.26 0.94
N ARG A 45 12.55 1.56 2.00
CA ARG A 45 12.86 0.12 1.97
C ARG A 45 11.66 -0.76 1.58
N ASN A 46 10.43 -0.36 1.91
CA ASN A 46 9.22 -1.11 1.53
C ASN A 46 8.77 -0.87 0.08
N MET A 47 9.22 0.23 -0.55
CA MET A 47 8.90 0.55 -1.95
C MET A 47 9.68 -0.32 -2.95
N ALA A 48 10.81 -0.91 -2.54
CA ALA A 48 11.55 -1.87 -3.36
C ALA A 48 10.70 -3.12 -3.70
N VAL A 49 9.77 -3.52 -2.81
CA VAL A 49 8.81 -4.60 -3.11
C VAL A 49 7.87 -4.24 -4.27
N LEU A 50 7.74 -2.95 -4.59
CA LEU A 50 6.95 -2.40 -5.68
C LEU A 50 7.82 -2.06 -6.91
N GLU A 51 9.04 -2.58 -6.98
CA GLU A 51 9.85 -2.49 -8.19
C GLU A 51 9.10 -3.15 -9.37
N GLY A 52 9.11 -2.49 -10.53
CA GLY A 52 8.32 -2.89 -11.70
C GLY A 52 6.84 -2.48 -11.67
N TRP A 53 6.31 -1.92 -10.58
CA TRP A 53 4.96 -1.34 -10.57
C TRP A 53 4.97 0.05 -11.19
N SER A 54 4.01 0.34 -12.05
CA SER A 54 3.86 1.69 -12.62
C SER A 54 3.44 2.70 -11.54
N PRO A 55 3.74 4.00 -11.71
CA PRO A 55 3.33 5.04 -10.75
C PRO A 55 1.82 5.03 -10.45
N ARG A 56 0.98 4.78 -11.47
CA ARG A 56 -0.47 4.67 -11.31
C ARG A 56 -0.87 3.46 -10.45
N MET A 57 -0.19 2.32 -10.60
CA MET A 57 -0.45 1.14 -9.77
C MET A 57 -0.05 1.39 -8.31
N LYS A 58 1.09 2.05 -8.10
CA LYS A 58 1.53 2.44 -6.75
C LYS A 58 0.48 3.36 -6.13
N ALA A 59 0.05 4.41 -6.83
CA ALA A 59 -1.01 5.30 -6.36
C ALA A 59 -2.30 4.56 -5.98
N ALA A 60 -2.75 3.59 -6.81
CA ALA A 60 -3.93 2.79 -6.50
C ALA A 60 -3.76 1.96 -5.20
N LEU A 61 -2.59 1.37 -4.99
CA LEU A 61 -2.26 0.64 -3.75
C LEU A 61 -2.23 1.56 -2.53
N LEU A 62 -1.67 2.76 -2.66
CA LEU A 62 -1.62 3.74 -1.57
C LEU A 62 -3.02 4.23 -1.20
N ASP A 63 -3.84 4.54 -2.21
CA ASP A 63 -5.21 4.97 -2.01
C ASP A 63 -6.03 3.88 -1.32
N THR A 64 -5.92 2.62 -1.77
CA THR A 64 -6.59 1.49 -1.10
C THR A 64 -6.08 1.26 0.32
N ALA A 65 -4.78 1.42 0.58
CA ALA A 65 -4.23 1.33 1.93
C ALA A 65 -4.81 2.41 2.85
N TYR A 66 -4.89 3.63 2.34
CA TYR A 66 -5.45 4.78 3.03
C TYR A 66 -6.95 4.60 3.35
N THR A 67 -7.76 4.23 2.35
CA THR A 67 -9.21 4.00 2.52
C THR A 67 -9.53 2.98 3.61
N HIS A 68 -8.72 1.92 3.74
CA HIS A 68 -8.97 0.85 4.71
C HIS A 68 -8.21 1.01 6.03
N GLY A 69 -7.44 2.10 6.19
CA GLY A 69 -6.63 2.32 7.40
C GLY A 69 -5.57 1.22 7.62
N VAL A 70 -5.05 0.60 6.56
CA VAL A 70 -4.05 -0.46 6.64
C VAL A 70 -2.71 -0.04 6.04
N ILE A 71 -1.62 -0.61 6.52
CA ILE A 71 -0.30 -0.38 5.91
C ILE A 71 -0.15 -1.20 4.61
N VAL A 72 0.52 -0.62 3.60
CA VAL A 72 0.81 -1.29 2.31
C VAL A 72 1.43 -2.68 2.49
N LYS A 73 2.38 -2.80 3.43
CA LYS A 73 3.03 -4.08 3.74
C LYS A 73 2.01 -5.16 4.13
N ALA A 74 0.94 -4.81 4.84
CA ALA A 74 -0.09 -5.76 5.27
C ALA A 74 -0.95 -6.25 4.09
N ILE A 75 -1.25 -5.37 3.13
CA ILE A 75 -1.98 -5.76 1.91
C ILE A 75 -1.20 -6.85 1.14
N LEU A 76 0.13 -6.69 1.05
CA LEU A 76 1.02 -7.63 0.36
C LEU A 76 1.45 -8.84 1.21
N SER A 77 1.19 -8.83 2.52
CA SER A 77 1.57 -9.90 3.43
C SER A 77 0.53 -11.04 3.43
N PRO A 78 0.84 -12.21 4.03
CA PRO A 78 -0.12 -13.29 4.22
C PRO A 78 -1.23 -13.00 5.24
N ALA A 79 -1.21 -11.85 5.94
CA ALA A 79 -2.16 -11.51 7.00
C ALA A 79 -3.63 -11.56 6.51
N ARG A 80 -4.51 -12.02 7.41
CA ARG A 80 -5.92 -12.34 7.12
C ARG A 80 -6.92 -11.54 7.97
N HIS A 81 -6.50 -10.42 8.56
CA HIS A 81 -7.42 -9.52 9.26
C HIS A 81 -8.49 -8.98 8.31
N LYS A 82 -9.66 -8.63 8.86
CA LYS A 82 -10.84 -8.25 8.08
C LYS A 82 -10.53 -7.05 7.17
N GLU A 83 -9.95 -6.00 7.72
CA GLU A 83 -9.58 -4.75 7.07
C GLU A 83 -8.54 -5.00 5.96
N VAL A 84 -7.53 -5.82 6.25
CA VAL A 84 -6.49 -6.20 5.28
C VAL A 84 -7.08 -6.99 4.12
N ASN A 85 -8.03 -7.88 4.39
CA ASN A 85 -8.70 -8.63 3.35
C ASN A 85 -9.59 -7.73 2.49
N LEU A 86 -10.35 -6.82 3.09
CA LEU A 86 -11.18 -5.85 2.35
C LEU A 86 -10.31 -4.97 1.44
N ALA A 87 -9.21 -4.42 1.97
CA ALA A 87 -8.25 -3.66 1.19
C ALA A 87 -7.67 -4.46 0.02
N ARG A 88 -7.29 -5.72 0.25
CA ARG A 88 -6.74 -6.59 -0.79
C ARG A 88 -7.77 -6.91 -1.88
N GLN A 89 -9.02 -7.16 -1.49
CA GLN A 89 -10.12 -7.45 -2.41
C GLN A 89 -10.43 -6.24 -3.30
N GLU A 90 -10.46 -5.04 -2.71
CA GLU A 90 -10.59 -3.80 -3.46
C GLU A 90 -9.43 -3.60 -4.43
N LEU A 91 -8.19 -3.78 -3.98
CA LEU A 91 -7.03 -3.64 -4.86
C LEU A 91 -7.09 -4.61 -6.04
N MET A 92 -7.48 -5.87 -5.82
CA MET A 92 -7.68 -6.85 -6.90
C MET A 92 -8.73 -6.37 -7.91
N ALA A 93 -9.86 -5.84 -7.43
CA ALA A 93 -10.93 -5.30 -8.29
C ALA A 93 -10.45 -4.07 -9.08
N ARG A 94 -9.76 -3.12 -8.43
CA ARG A 94 -9.18 -1.93 -9.09
C ARG A 94 -8.14 -2.30 -10.14
N LEU A 95 -7.24 -3.24 -9.85
CA LEU A 95 -6.24 -3.73 -10.80
C LEU A 95 -6.90 -4.37 -12.03
N ARG A 96 -8.04 -5.04 -11.84
CA ARG A 96 -8.83 -5.60 -12.94
C ARG A 96 -9.55 -4.52 -13.75
N ALA A 97 -10.28 -3.63 -13.08
CA ALA A 97 -11.15 -2.64 -13.72
C ALA A 97 -10.38 -1.48 -14.35
N SER A 98 -9.40 -0.90 -13.65
CA SER A 98 -8.69 0.30 -14.11
C SER A 98 -7.49 0.01 -15.00
N PHE A 99 -6.88 -1.17 -14.88
CA PHE A 99 -5.64 -1.52 -15.59
C PHE A 99 -5.80 -2.71 -16.55
N GLY A 100 -6.97 -3.36 -16.57
CA GLY A 100 -7.25 -4.48 -17.47
C GLY A 100 -6.42 -5.74 -17.21
N PHE A 101 -5.78 -5.88 -16.04
CA PHE A 101 -4.88 -7.01 -15.79
C PHE A 101 -5.62 -8.35 -15.76
N SER A 102 -4.96 -9.39 -16.29
CA SER A 102 -5.44 -10.76 -16.18
C SER A 102 -5.39 -11.24 -14.72
N ILE A 103 -6.25 -12.18 -14.37
CA ILE A 103 -6.28 -12.77 -13.02
C ILE A 103 -4.91 -13.34 -12.63
N GLY A 104 -4.21 -13.98 -13.58
CA GLY A 104 -2.87 -14.52 -13.35
C GLY A 104 -1.84 -13.43 -13.06
N LYS A 105 -1.88 -12.30 -13.79
CA LYS A 105 -0.99 -11.16 -13.55
C LYS A 105 -1.26 -10.51 -12.19
N ILE A 106 -2.53 -10.35 -11.80
CA ILE A 106 -2.91 -9.83 -10.48
C ILE A 106 -2.40 -10.77 -9.37
N GLY A 107 -2.54 -12.09 -9.58
CA GLY A 107 -2.02 -13.11 -8.67
C GLY A 107 -0.51 -13.02 -8.50
N ALA A 108 0.24 -12.89 -9.60
CA ALA A 108 1.69 -12.73 -9.57
C ALA A 108 2.11 -11.45 -8.81
N LEU A 109 1.46 -10.31 -9.11
CA LEU A 109 1.74 -9.01 -8.47
C LEU A 109 1.50 -9.06 -6.95
N LEU A 110 0.44 -9.71 -6.50
CA LEU A 110 0.04 -9.78 -5.10
C LEU A 110 0.55 -11.03 -4.37
N LYS A 111 1.30 -11.90 -5.05
CA LYS A 111 1.71 -13.24 -4.57
C LYS A 111 0.53 -14.08 -4.08
N ARG A 112 -0.54 -14.16 -4.88
CA ARG A 112 -1.78 -14.88 -4.58
C ARG A 112 -2.21 -15.82 -5.69
N ASP A 113 -2.85 -16.91 -5.29
CA ASP A 113 -3.43 -17.86 -6.24
C ASP A 113 -4.54 -17.24 -7.07
N ARG A 114 -4.65 -17.72 -8.32
CA ARG A 114 -5.70 -17.31 -9.26
C ARG A 114 -7.11 -17.40 -8.66
N LYS A 115 -7.40 -18.48 -7.93
CA LYS A 115 -8.70 -18.71 -7.26
C LYS A 115 -8.96 -17.65 -6.18
N THR A 116 -7.94 -17.28 -5.41
CA THR A 116 -8.01 -16.23 -4.39
C THR A 116 -8.32 -14.88 -5.02
N VAL A 117 -7.72 -14.56 -6.17
CA VAL A 117 -8.00 -13.32 -6.90
C VAL A 117 -9.45 -13.28 -7.40
N ILE A 118 -9.93 -14.36 -8.02
CA ILE A 118 -11.33 -14.48 -8.49
C ILE A 118 -12.29 -14.27 -7.33
N HIS A 119 -12.06 -14.98 -6.23
CA HIS A 119 -12.87 -14.86 -5.03
C HIS A 119 -12.85 -13.42 -4.49
N GLY A 120 -11.68 -12.80 -4.41
CA GLY A 120 -11.55 -11.45 -3.88
C GLY A 120 -12.26 -10.38 -4.70
N ILE A 121 -12.16 -10.44 -6.03
CA ILE A 121 -12.90 -9.54 -6.93
C ILE A 121 -14.41 -9.73 -6.75
N ARG A 122 -14.89 -10.98 -6.74
CA ARG A 122 -16.32 -11.27 -6.55
C ARG A 122 -16.84 -10.71 -5.22
N ARG A 123 -16.11 -10.94 -4.14
CA ARG A 123 -16.44 -10.43 -2.80
C ARG A 123 -16.49 -8.91 -2.76
N HIS A 124 -15.52 -8.22 -3.36
CA HIS A 124 -15.54 -6.76 -3.42
C HIS A 124 -16.80 -6.24 -4.12
N LEU A 125 -17.17 -6.83 -5.27
CA LEU A 125 -18.38 -6.45 -6.01
C LEU A 125 -19.66 -6.73 -5.23
N GLU A 126 -19.74 -7.87 -4.52
CA GLU A 126 -20.84 -8.20 -3.62
C GLU A 126 -20.98 -7.21 -2.44
N HIS A 127 -19.85 -6.70 -1.92
CA HIS A 127 -19.85 -5.71 -0.84
C HIS A 127 -20.24 -4.32 -1.35
N ALA A 128 -19.74 -3.92 -2.52
CA ALA A 128 -20.07 -2.66 -3.16
C ALA A 128 -21.56 -2.56 -3.53
N SER A 129 -22.17 -3.66 -4.02
CA SER A 129 -23.60 -3.66 -4.37
C SER A 129 -24.53 -3.57 -3.16
N LYS A 130 -24.05 -3.96 -1.97
CA LYS A 130 -24.83 -3.91 -0.72
C LYS A 130 -24.76 -2.55 0.01
N GLY A 131 -24.18 -1.52 -0.63
CA GLY A 131 -24.02 -0.19 -0.03
C GLY A 131 -23.03 -0.13 1.12
N GLY A 132 -22.27 -1.20 1.37
CA GLY A 132 -21.22 -1.23 2.36
C GLY A 132 -19.94 -0.60 1.80
N HIS A 133 -19.88 0.72 1.78
CA HIS A 133 -18.57 1.37 1.68
C HIS A 133 -17.88 1.24 3.06
N PRO A 134 -16.65 0.68 3.12
CA PRO A 134 -15.88 0.57 4.35
C PRO A 134 -15.49 1.94 4.91
#